data_AF-A0A3Q9VVA0-F1
#
_entry.id   AF-A0A3Q9VVA0-F1
#
_cell.length_a   1.000
_cell.length_b   1.000
_cell.length_c   1.000
_cell.angle_alpha   90.00
_cell.angle_beta   90.00
_cell.angle_gamma   90.00
#
_symmetry.space_group_name_H-M   'P 1'
#
loop_
_entity.id
_entity.type
_entity.pdbx_description
1 polymer ?
#
loop_
_entity_poly.entity_id
_entity_poly.type
_entity_poly.pdbx_seq_one_letter_code
_entity_poly.pdbx_strand_id
1 'polypeptide(L)'
;FCNPGACQWFLQLSNSDIRKQYESGHICSDYNDLIEGLPTGAVRVSVGYMTRKQDVDKVISMVEECYLTSPELRLQRMNIGKLPEALKHIPEKLRPQLKEICIYPVKSCGAFKIMDSWPLTTTGFLYDRGWMIVNATGMAITQKHQTRLCLIRPIINFHKGTMELTFNNMKSIRVNLEMTNKRFDVINSSLCQSKVCDDLVTGYDCGDEVANWL
;
A
#
# COMPACT_ATOMS: atom_id res chain seq x y z
N PHE A 1 10.51 -11.15 26.85
CA PHE A 1 11.28 -11.11 28.12
C PHE A 1 10.44 -10.36 29.14
N CYS A 2 10.01 -10.94 30.26
CA CYS A 2 9.18 -10.23 31.27
C CYS A 2 10.03 -9.40 32.24
N ASN A 3 11.04 -8.68 31.73
CA ASN A 3 11.96 -7.89 32.54
C ASN A 3 12.28 -6.57 31.82
N PRO A 4 11.46 -5.53 32.04
CA PRO A 4 11.63 -4.22 31.41
C PRO A 4 12.98 -3.58 31.72
N GLY A 5 13.53 -3.78 32.92
CA GLY A 5 14.84 -3.22 33.29
C GLY A 5 16.00 -3.85 32.52
N ALA A 6 15.95 -5.17 32.28
CA ALA A 6 16.94 -5.82 31.42
C ALA A 6 16.80 -5.37 29.96
N CYS A 7 15.58 -5.30 29.42
CA CYS A 7 15.34 -4.76 28.08
C CYS A 7 15.86 -3.34 27.95
N GLN A 8 15.58 -2.48 28.95
CA GLN A 8 16.07 -1.11 29.00
C GLN A 8 17.59 -1.04 28.90
N TRP A 9 18.29 -1.85 29.71
CA TRP A 9 19.75 -1.90 29.72
C TRP A 9 20.32 -2.38 28.38
N PHE A 10 19.86 -3.52 27.86
CA PHE A 10 20.41 -4.12 26.64
C PHE A 10 20.09 -3.32 25.38
N LEU A 11 18.92 -2.68 25.32
CA LEU A 11 18.47 -1.87 24.18
C LEU A 11 18.83 -0.40 24.32
N GLN A 12 19.51 -0.02 25.42
CA GLN A 12 19.89 1.37 25.73
C GLN A 12 18.71 2.35 25.71
N LEU A 13 17.55 1.90 26.18
CA LEU A 13 16.32 2.70 26.21
C LEU A 13 16.38 3.71 27.36
N SER A 14 15.89 4.92 27.10
CA SER A 14 15.75 5.94 28.16
C SER A 14 14.55 5.63 29.08
N ASN A 15 14.53 6.26 30.26
CA ASN A 15 13.37 6.16 31.15
C ASN A 15 12.08 6.69 30.48
N SER A 16 12.19 7.68 29.59
CA SER A 16 11.08 8.17 28.79
C SER A 16 10.56 7.12 27.80
N ASP A 17 11.45 6.36 27.16
CA ASP A 17 11.04 5.33 26.20
C ASP A 17 10.27 4.21 26.91
N ILE A 18 10.76 3.75 28.06
CA ILE A 18 10.06 2.75 28.88
C ILE A 18 8.67 3.26 29.31
N ARG A 19 8.54 4.55 29.64
CA ARG A 19 7.26 5.14 30.02
C ARG A 19 6.29 5.21 28.84
N LYS A 20 6.77 5.60 27.65
CA LYS A 20 5.98 5.56 26.41
C LYS A 20 5.51 4.15 26.08
N GLN A 21 6.39 3.14 26.24
CA GLN A 21 6.03 1.75 26.00
C GLN A 21 4.87 1.33 26.92
N TYR A 22 4.96 1.66 28.21
CA TYR A 22 3.87 1.43 29.16
C TYR A 22 2.58 2.17 28.79
N GLU A 23 2.66 3.46 28.44
CA GLU A 23 1.50 4.28 28.04
C GLU A 23 0.82 3.79 26.76
N SER A 24 1.57 3.18 25.84
CA SER A 24 1.02 2.52 24.64
C SER A 24 0.32 1.19 24.91
N GLY A 25 0.34 0.72 26.17
CA GLY A 25 -0.26 -0.55 26.59
C GLY A 25 0.64 -1.77 26.40
N HIS A 26 1.96 -1.59 26.29
CA HIS A 26 2.88 -2.71 26.15
C HIS A 26 2.89 -3.59 27.39
N ILE A 27 2.68 -4.88 27.21
CA ILE A 27 2.72 -5.89 28.28
C ILE A 27 3.56 -7.08 27.85
N CYS A 28 4.06 -7.86 28.82
CA CYS A 28 4.76 -9.09 28.49
C CYS A 28 3.84 -10.06 27.73
N SER A 29 4.38 -10.66 26.67
CA SER A 29 3.67 -11.60 25.79
C SER A 29 2.56 -10.98 24.95
N ASP A 30 2.52 -9.65 24.80
CA ASP A 30 1.79 -9.03 23.70
C ASP A 30 2.51 -9.26 22.36
N TYR A 31 1.98 -8.63 21.30
CA TYR A 31 2.52 -8.70 19.94
C TYR A 31 3.14 -7.37 19.50
N ASN A 32 3.47 -6.48 20.45
CA ASN A 32 4.04 -5.17 20.18
C ASN A 32 5.57 -5.24 20.28
N ASP A 33 6.20 -5.85 19.28
CA ASP A 33 7.67 -6.00 19.24
C ASP A 33 8.41 -4.68 18.97
N LEU A 34 7.71 -3.70 18.38
CA LEU A 34 8.22 -2.37 18.04
C LEU A 34 7.25 -1.28 18.47
N ILE A 35 7.76 -0.24 19.14
CA ILE A 35 7.01 0.96 19.51
C ILE A 35 7.78 2.17 18.96
N GLU A 36 7.15 2.92 18.04
CA GLU A 36 7.80 4.00 17.29
C GLU A 36 9.09 3.54 16.55
N GLY A 37 9.15 2.25 16.16
CA GLY A 37 10.32 1.65 15.52
C GLY A 37 11.42 1.21 16.49
N LEU A 38 11.27 1.45 17.79
CA LEU A 38 12.20 0.96 18.81
C LEU A 38 11.80 -0.44 19.27
N PRO A 39 12.77 -1.38 19.38
CA PRO A 39 12.51 -2.70 19.93
C PRO A 39 12.10 -2.61 21.41
N THR A 40 11.17 -3.48 21.80
CA THR A 40 10.63 -3.53 23.17
C THR A 40 11.16 -4.74 23.95
N GLY A 41 11.75 -5.72 23.25
CA GLY A 41 12.13 -7.01 23.81
C GLY A 41 13.53 -7.47 23.42
N ALA A 42 14.02 -8.46 24.17
CA ALA A 42 15.23 -9.20 23.88
C ALA A 42 14.95 -10.71 23.85
N VAL A 43 15.67 -11.42 22.99
CA VAL A 43 15.68 -12.89 22.93
C VAL A 43 16.94 -13.39 23.64
N ARG A 44 16.76 -14.32 24.59
CA ARG A 44 17.87 -14.97 25.29
C ARG A 44 17.86 -16.46 24.97
N VAL A 45 18.99 -16.98 24.52
CA VAL A 45 19.22 -18.42 24.38
C VAL A 45 20.10 -18.87 25.55
N SER A 46 19.63 -19.85 26.31
CA SER A 46 20.38 -20.45 27.42
C SER A 46 20.77 -21.87 27.04
N VAL A 47 22.06 -22.20 27.18
CA VAL A 47 22.61 -23.51 26.85
C VAL A 47 22.91 -24.29 28.12
N GLY A 48 22.68 -25.60 28.09
CA GLY A 48 22.90 -26.50 29.22
C GLY A 48 24.18 -27.31 29.06
N TYR A 49 24.52 -28.08 30.10
CA TYR A 49 25.72 -28.92 30.10
C TYR A 49 25.81 -29.89 28.91
N MET A 50 24.67 -30.42 28.46
CA MET A 50 24.62 -31.37 27.33
C MET A 50 24.55 -30.71 25.95
N THR A 51 24.51 -29.38 25.88
CA THR A 51 24.45 -28.66 24.59
C THR A 51 25.77 -28.83 23.84
N ARG A 52 25.70 -29.31 22.60
CA ARG A 52 26.86 -29.48 21.74
C ARG A 52 27.03 -28.26 20.84
N LYS A 53 28.24 -28.08 20.30
CA LYS A 53 28.51 -27.03 19.30
C LYS A 53 27.51 -27.07 18.14
N GLN A 54 27.20 -28.26 17.63
CA GLN A 54 26.24 -28.44 16.53
C GLN A 54 24.83 -27.92 16.87
N ASP A 55 24.42 -27.94 18.13
CA ASP A 55 23.12 -27.41 18.55
C ASP A 55 23.14 -25.88 18.53
N VAL A 56 24.25 -25.27 18.95
CA VAL A 56 24.46 -23.82 18.88
C VAL A 56 24.54 -23.37 17.41
N ASP A 57 25.28 -24.10 16.58
CA ASP A 57 25.40 -23.82 15.15
C ASP A 57 24.02 -23.81 14.47
N LYS A 58 23.13 -24.74 14.81
CA LYS A 58 21.74 -24.74 14.30
C LYS A 58 20.96 -23.49 14.69
N VAL A 59 21.13 -22.99 15.92
CA VAL A 59 20.47 -21.75 16.36
C VAL A 59 21.01 -20.55 15.58
N ILE A 60 22.33 -20.49 15.38
CA ILE A 60 22.98 -19.43 14.60
C ILE A 60 22.50 -19.47 13.15
N SER A 61 22.53 -20.63 12.50
CA SER A 61 22.06 -20.80 11.13
C SER A 61 20.58 -20.43 10.99
N MET A 62 19.73 -20.73 11.98
CA MET A 62 18.35 -20.26 11.98
C MET A 62 18.25 -18.73 11.97
N VAL A 63 19.06 -18.03 12.78
CA VAL A 63 19.08 -16.55 12.79
C VAL A 63 19.54 -16.00 11.45
N GLU A 64 20.63 -16.54 10.90
CA GLU A 64 21.16 -16.13 9.60
C GLU A 64 20.14 -16.35 8.49
N GLU A 65 19.58 -17.56 8.40
CA GLU A 65 18.69 -17.97 7.34
C GLU A 65 17.32 -17.29 7.40
N CYS A 66 16.79 -17.00 8.59
CA CYS A 66 15.46 -16.43 8.78
C CYS A 66 15.45 -14.90 8.88
N TYR A 67 16.55 -14.25 9.27
CA TYR A 67 16.56 -12.81 9.55
C TYR A 67 17.65 -12.03 8.80
N LEU A 68 18.73 -12.69 8.35
CA LEU A 68 19.83 -12.02 7.62
C LEU A 68 19.81 -12.32 6.11
N THR A 69 18.82 -13.06 5.62
CA THR A 69 18.62 -13.32 4.18
C THR A 69 17.67 -12.31 3.54
N SER A 70 17.68 -12.28 2.20
CA SER A 70 16.82 -11.39 1.44
C SER A 70 15.33 -11.66 1.71
N PRO A 71 14.45 -10.64 1.63
CA PRO A 71 13.02 -10.80 1.85
C PRO A 71 12.39 -11.95 1.03
N GLU A 72 12.84 -12.16 -0.20
CA GLU A 72 12.33 -13.19 -1.11
C GLU A 72 12.62 -14.60 -0.58
N LEU A 73 13.84 -14.84 -0.09
CA LEU A 73 14.22 -16.13 0.50
C LEU A 73 13.49 -16.38 1.82
N ARG A 74 13.26 -15.33 2.62
CA ARG A 74 12.46 -15.43 3.87
C ARG A 74 11.00 -15.79 3.57
N LEU A 75 10.40 -15.18 2.56
CA LEU A 75 9.03 -15.49 2.13
C LEU A 75 8.88 -16.96 1.71
N GLN A 76 9.87 -17.52 1.01
CA GLN A 76 9.87 -18.95 0.65
C GLN A 76 9.89 -19.88 1.87
N ARG A 77 10.55 -19.45 2.96
CA ARG A 77 10.63 -20.23 4.22
C ARG A 77 9.35 -20.17 5.05
N MET A 78 8.51 -19.15 4.85
CA MET A 78 7.17 -19.07 5.47
C MET A 78 6.16 -20.06 4.85
N ASN A 79 6.57 -20.92 3.92
CA ASN A 79 5.68 -21.89 3.30
C ASN A 79 5.26 -22.96 4.32
N ILE A 80 4.04 -22.79 4.83
CA ILE A 80 3.41 -23.48 5.97
C ILE A 80 3.34 -25.00 5.80
N GLY A 81 3.41 -25.49 4.56
CA GLY A 81 3.27 -26.92 4.25
C GLY A 81 4.30 -27.85 4.90
N LYS A 82 5.46 -27.33 5.35
CA LYS A 82 6.51 -28.12 6.01
C LYS A 82 6.50 -28.03 7.54
N LEU A 83 5.61 -27.23 8.14
CA LEU A 83 5.58 -27.07 9.59
C LEU A 83 4.77 -28.18 10.28
N PRO A 84 5.20 -28.64 11.46
CA PRO A 84 4.37 -29.48 12.33
C PRO A 84 3.01 -28.82 12.61
N GLU A 85 1.94 -29.61 12.73
CA GLU A 85 0.57 -29.11 12.94
C GLU A 85 0.48 -28.12 14.11
N ALA A 86 1.18 -28.43 15.21
CA ALA A 86 1.24 -27.58 16.40
C ALA A 86 1.81 -26.17 16.14
N LEU A 87 2.58 -25.97 15.08
CA LEU A 87 3.23 -24.70 14.74
C LEU A 87 2.57 -23.95 13.58
N LYS A 88 1.56 -24.52 12.92
CA LYS A 88 0.90 -23.89 11.76
C LYS A 88 0.12 -22.62 12.11
N HIS A 89 -0.41 -22.53 13.34
CA HIS A 89 -1.17 -21.39 13.82
C HIS A 89 -0.36 -20.07 13.86
N ILE A 90 0.98 -20.15 13.98
CA ILE A 90 1.86 -18.98 14.08
C ILE A 90 1.98 -18.27 12.71
N PRO A 91 2.42 -18.93 11.62
CA PRO A 91 2.49 -18.28 10.31
C PRO A 91 1.12 -17.88 9.75
N GLU A 92 0.03 -18.56 10.10
CA GLU A 92 -1.32 -18.11 9.70
C GLU A 92 -1.63 -16.72 10.26
N LYS A 93 -1.25 -16.47 11.52
CA LYS A 93 -1.41 -15.16 12.17
C LYS A 93 -0.44 -14.10 11.62
N LEU A 94 0.74 -14.51 11.17
CA LEU A 94 1.77 -13.63 10.62
C LEU A 94 1.70 -13.47 9.09
N ARG A 95 0.71 -14.10 8.44
CA ARG A 95 0.56 -14.05 6.99
C ARG A 95 0.32 -12.59 6.59
N PRO A 96 1.10 -12.02 5.66
CA PRO A 96 0.85 -10.67 5.17
C PRO A 96 -0.59 -10.53 4.69
N GLN A 97 -1.29 -9.54 5.21
CA GLN A 97 -2.66 -9.22 4.80
C GLN A 97 -2.64 -7.95 3.96
N LEU A 98 -3.35 -8.00 2.84
CA LEU A 98 -3.63 -6.80 2.06
C LEU A 98 -4.55 -5.90 2.88
N LYS A 99 -4.07 -4.70 3.24
CA LYS A 99 -4.83 -3.75 4.06
C LYS A 99 -5.78 -2.89 3.23
N GLU A 100 -5.27 -2.27 2.17
CA GLU A 100 -6.05 -1.48 1.22
C GLU A 100 -5.33 -1.46 -0.15
N ILE A 101 -6.11 -1.38 -1.22
CA ILE A 101 -5.64 -1.02 -2.56
C ILE A 101 -6.02 0.44 -2.80
N CYS A 102 -5.07 1.26 -3.23
CA CYS A 102 -5.31 2.65 -3.64
C CYS A 102 -5.07 2.82 -5.14
N ILE A 103 -6.11 3.22 -5.85
CA ILE A 103 -6.08 3.50 -7.29
C ILE A 103 -6.28 4.99 -7.48
N TYR A 104 -5.68 5.59 -8.49
CA TYR A 104 -5.87 7.00 -8.78
C TYR A 104 -6.30 7.13 -10.24
N PRO A 105 -7.60 6.98 -10.50
CA PRO A 105 -8.15 7.01 -11.84
C PRO A 105 -7.74 8.26 -12.63
N VAL A 106 -7.87 9.42 -11.99
CA VAL A 106 -7.48 10.72 -12.57
C VAL A 106 -6.10 11.12 -12.04
N LYS A 107 -5.16 11.41 -12.94
CA LYS A 107 -3.83 11.91 -12.62
C LYS A 107 -3.94 13.16 -11.74
N SER A 108 -3.13 13.19 -10.67
CA SER A 108 -3.05 14.28 -9.67
C SER A 108 -4.24 14.39 -8.71
N CYS A 109 -5.29 13.58 -8.85
CA CYS A 109 -6.46 13.59 -7.98
C CYS A 109 -6.34 12.63 -6.79
N GLY A 110 -7.36 12.60 -5.94
CA GLY A 110 -7.44 11.73 -4.77
C GLY A 110 -7.50 10.24 -5.11
N ALA A 111 -7.11 9.40 -4.15
CA ALA A 111 -7.17 7.95 -4.30
C ALA A 111 -8.61 7.42 -4.15
N PHE A 112 -8.97 6.47 -5.01
CA PHE A 112 -10.08 5.55 -4.81
C PHE A 112 -9.58 4.33 -4.04
N LYS A 113 -10.12 4.15 -2.82
CA LYS A 113 -9.69 3.11 -1.88
C LYS A 113 -10.58 1.87 -1.98
N ILE A 114 -9.96 0.70 -2.06
CA ILE A 114 -10.62 -0.61 -2.21
C ILE A 114 -10.12 -1.54 -1.11
N MET A 115 -11.04 -2.23 -0.44
CA MET A 115 -10.73 -3.15 0.66
C MET A 115 -10.61 -4.61 0.23
N ASP A 116 -11.26 -4.99 -0.87
CA ASP A 116 -11.39 -6.39 -1.28
C ASP A 116 -10.39 -6.76 -2.38
N SER A 117 -10.80 -6.61 -3.64
CA SER A 117 -10.01 -6.98 -4.81
C SER A 117 -10.21 -6.00 -5.95
N TRP A 118 -9.24 -5.95 -6.87
CA TRP A 118 -9.34 -5.12 -8.07
C TRP A 118 -8.71 -5.82 -9.29
N PRO A 119 -9.29 -5.68 -10.50
CA PRO A 119 -8.72 -6.30 -11.69
C PRO A 119 -7.32 -5.77 -12.04
N LEU A 120 -6.43 -6.67 -12.44
CA LEU A 120 -5.12 -6.34 -13.00
C LEU A 120 -5.16 -6.38 -14.52
N THR A 121 -4.39 -5.49 -15.13
CA THR A 121 -4.14 -5.37 -16.57
C THR A 121 -2.64 -5.48 -16.82
N THR A 122 -2.23 -5.51 -18.09
CA THR A 122 -0.81 -5.55 -18.48
C THR A 122 -0.02 -4.33 -18.01
N THR A 123 -0.69 -3.20 -17.72
CA THR A 123 -0.07 -1.94 -17.31
C THR A 123 -0.30 -1.58 -15.84
N GLY A 124 -0.97 -2.44 -15.06
CA GLY A 124 -1.28 -2.18 -13.65
C GLY A 124 -2.75 -2.42 -13.30
N PHE A 125 -3.26 -1.80 -12.25
CA PHE A 125 -4.68 -1.91 -11.89
C PHE A 125 -5.58 -1.32 -12.99
N LEU A 126 -6.69 -2.00 -13.28
CA LEU A 126 -7.67 -1.52 -14.25
C LEU A 126 -8.12 -0.09 -13.86
N TYR A 127 -8.19 0.80 -14.84
CA TYR A 127 -8.55 2.22 -14.66
C TYR A 127 -7.54 3.06 -13.87
N ASP A 128 -6.39 2.53 -13.48
CA ASP A 128 -5.38 3.33 -12.82
C ASP A 128 -4.69 4.29 -13.81
N ARG A 129 -4.67 5.58 -13.49
CA ARG A 129 -4.08 6.64 -14.34
C ARG A 129 -4.68 6.70 -15.76
N GLY A 130 -5.93 6.26 -15.90
CA GLY A 130 -6.64 6.28 -17.18
C GLY A 130 -7.07 7.67 -17.65
N TRP A 131 -7.12 8.66 -16.75
CA TRP A 131 -7.56 10.02 -17.05
C TRP A 131 -6.57 11.07 -16.56
N MET A 132 -6.66 12.27 -17.15
CA MET A 132 -5.93 13.45 -16.71
C MET A 132 -6.76 14.71 -16.96
N ILE A 133 -6.54 15.72 -16.14
CA ILE A 133 -7.09 17.06 -16.36
C ILE A 133 -6.04 17.87 -17.11
N VAL A 134 -6.43 18.52 -18.21
CA VAL A 134 -5.56 19.37 -19.02
C VAL A 134 -6.02 20.82 -18.96
N ASN A 135 -5.09 21.75 -19.18
CA ASN A 135 -5.42 23.16 -19.36
C ASN A 135 -5.82 23.46 -20.82
N ALA A 136 -6.12 24.72 -21.12
CA ALA A 136 -6.47 25.17 -22.46
C ALA A 136 -5.36 24.96 -23.52
N THR A 137 -4.11 24.77 -23.09
CA THR A 137 -2.99 24.46 -24.00
C THR A 137 -2.77 22.96 -24.18
N GLY A 138 -3.67 22.12 -23.67
CA GLY A 138 -3.57 20.65 -23.72
C GLY A 138 -2.55 20.06 -22.75
N MET A 139 -1.92 20.84 -21.88
CA MET A 139 -0.94 20.36 -20.91
C MET A 139 -1.62 19.83 -19.65
N ALA A 140 -1.19 18.66 -19.18
CA ALA A 140 -1.72 18.06 -17.96
C ALA A 140 -1.46 18.94 -16.73
N ILE A 141 -2.51 19.23 -15.96
CA ILE A 141 -2.41 19.95 -14.69
C ILE A 141 -1.90 18.98 -13.63
N THR A 142 -0.84 19.36 -12.93
CA THR A 142 -0.21 18.53 -11.91
C THR A 142 -0.52 19.00 -10.50
N GLN A 143 -0.54 18.06 -9.55
CA GLN A 143 -0.73 18.36 -8.13
C GLN A 143 0.35 19.31 -7.58
N LYS A 144 1.55 19.32 -8.18
CA LYS A 144 2.64 20.24 -7.79
C LYS A 144 2.29 21.70 -8.04
N HIS A 145 1.53 21.99 -9.10
CA HIS A 145 1.08 23.34 -9.43
C HIS A 145 -0.31 23.67 -8.86
N GLN A 146 -1.21 22.69 -8.79
CA GLN A 146 -2.54 22.84 -8.22
C GLN A 146 -2.80 21.76 -7.17
N THR A 147 -2.45 22.06 -5.92
CA THR A 147 -2.56 21.11 -4.80
C THR A 147 -4.00 20.69 -4.52
N ARG A 148 -4.98 21.55 -4.81
CA ARG A 148 -6.41 21.27 -4.61
C ARG A 148 -6.93 20.10 -5.46
N LEU A 149 -6.21 19.66 -6.48
CA LEU A 149 -6.60 18.49 -7.28
C LEU A 149 -6.78 17.25 -6.42
N CYS A 150 -6.03 17.09 -5.32
CA CYS A 150 -6.16 15.93 -4.43
C CYS A 150 -7.49 15.88 -3.66
N LEU A 151 -8.24 16.98 -3.63
CA LEU A 151 -9.57 17.04 -3.04
C LEU A 151 -10.64 16.51 -3.99
N ILE A 152 -10.36 16.43 -5.29
CA ILE A 152 -11.21 15.75 -6.26
C ILE A 152 -11.05 14.25 -6.01
N ARG A 153 -12.14 13.58 -5.60
CA ARG A 153 -12.15 12.15 -5.31
C ARG A 153 -12.94 11.39 -6.38
N PRO A 154 -12.25 10.59 -7.22
CA PRO A 154 -12.90 9.70 -8.16
C PRO A 154 -13.44 8.44 -7.46
N ILE A 155 -14.60 7.97 -7.89
CA ILE A 155 -15.27 6.76 -7.41
C ILE A 155 -15.71 5.95 -8.62
N ILE A 156 -15.19 4.74 -8.80
CA ILE A 156 -15.51 3.89 -9.95
C ILE A 156 -16.70 2.98 -9.60
N ASN A 157 -17.70 2.95 -10.46
CA ASN A 157 -18.84 2.05 -10.37
C ASN A 157 -18.91 1.13 -11.60
N PHE A 158 -18.47 -0.12 -11.43
CA PHE A 158 -18.49 -1.13 -12.49
C PHE A 158 -19.90 -1.44 -13.00
N HIS A 159 -20.88 -1.58 -12.10
CA HIS A 159 -22.25 -1.94 -12.48
C HIS A 159 -22.91 -0.90 -13.36
N LYS A 160 -22.57 0.38 -13.14
CA LYS A 160 -23.11 1.50 -13.92
C LYS A 160 -22.23 1.85 -15.13
N GLY A 161 -21.01 1.31 -15.21
CA GLY A 161 -20.03 1.71 -16.23
C GLY A 161 -19.61 3.18 -16.10
N THR A 162 -19.60 3.76 -14.89
CA THR A 162 -19.33 5.19 -14.69
C THR A 162 -18.30 5.44 -13.59
N MET A 163 -17.47 6.45 -13.77
CA MET A 163 -16.68 7.09 -12.73
C MET A 163 -17.39 8.35 -12.24
N GLU A 164 -17.60 8.49 -10.94
CA GLU A 164 -18.14 9.68 -10.31
C GLU A 164 -17.00 10.52 -9.72
N LEU A 165 -16.92 11.79 -10.10
CA LEU A 165 -16.00 12.75 -9.51
C LEU A 165 -16.72 13.57 -8.44
N THR A 166 -16.11 13.66 -7.26
CA THR A 166 -16.64 14.39 -6.11
C THR A 166 -15.64 15.45 -5.66
N PHE A 167 -16.15 16.60 -5.23
CA PHE A 167 -15.36 17.69 -4.64
C PHE A 167 -16.19 18.35 -3.53
N ASN A 168 -15.51 18.88 -2.51
CA ASN A 168 -16.17 19.41 -1.31
C ASN A 168 -17.24 20.45 -1.66
N ASN A 169 -18.46 20.26 -1.15
CA ASN A 169 -19.60 21.16 -1.33
C ASN A 169 -20.05 21.38 -2.79
N MET A 170 -19.65 20.49 -3.72
CA MET A 170 -20.10 20.52 -5.10
C MET A 170 -20.95 19.28 -5.41
N LYS A 171 -21.94 19.44 -6.29
CA LYS A 171 -22.67 18.29 -6.85
C LYS A 171 -21.70 17.43 -7.64
N SER A 172 -21.77 16.12 -7.49
CA SER A 172 -20.91 15.19 -8.22
C SER A 172 -21.21 15.18 -9.72
N ILE A 173 -20.20 14.86 -10.52
CA ILE A 173 -20.31 14.69 -11.97
C ILE A 173 -19.92 13.26 -12.35
N ARG A 174 -20.53 12.71 -13.40
CA ARG A 174 -20.27 11.34 -13.87
C ARG A 174 -19.54 11.38 -15.21
N VAL A 175 -18.53 10.53 -15.33
CA VAL A 175 -17.75 10.26 -16.52
C VAL A 175 -18.02 8.81 -16.92
N ASN A 176 -18.31 8.55 -18.20
CA ASN A 176 -18.53 7.18 -18.67
C ASN A 176 -17.17 6.44 -18.76
N LEU A 177 -17.10 5.22 -18.21
CA LEU A 177 -15.91 4.36 -18.29
C LEU A 177 -15.79 3.69 -19.66
N GLU A 178 -16.93 3.36 -20.27
CA GLU A 178 -17.02 2.84 -21.62
C GLU A 178 -17.22 4.02 -22.57
N MET A 179 -16.12 4.56 -23.06
CA MET A 179 -16.17 5.29 -24.32
C MET A 179 -16.59 4.29 -25.38
N THR A 180 -17.87 4.31 -25.75
CA THR A 180 -18.46 3.35 -26.67
C THR A 180 -17.55 3.14 -27.86
N ASN A 181 -17.11 1.88 -28.05
CA ASN A 181 -16.56 1.31 -29.29
C ASN A 181 -17.56 1.37 -30.46
N LYS A 182 -18.47 2.32 -30.45
CA LYS A 182 -19.22 2.66 -31.62
C LYS A 182 -18.23 3.38 -32.52
N ARG A 183 -18.03 2.84 -33.72
CA ARG A 183 -17.46 3.51 -34.89
C ARG A 183 -18.32 4.76 -35.24
N PHE A 184 -18.42 5.71 -34.33
CA PHE A 184 -18.92 7.05 -34.60
C PHE A 184 -17.68 7.85 -34.95
N ASP A 185 -17.59 8.17 -36.23
CA ASP A 185 -16.84 9.28 -36.80
C ASP A 185 -15.82 9.92 -35.85
N VAL A 186 -14.55 9.64 -36.13
CA VAL A 186 -13.35 10.37 -35.65
C VAL A 186 -13.47 11.90 -35.83
N ILE A 187 -14.56 12.38 -36.43
CA ILE A 187 -14.89 13.76 -36.74
C ILE A 187 -15.42 14.52 -35.51
N ASN A 188 -16.03 13.87 -34.50
CA ASN A 188 -16.68 14.59 -33.38
C ASN A 188 -16.12 14.34 -31.98
N SER A 189 -15.22 13.38 -31.76
CA SER A 189 -14.44 13.34 -30.51
C SER A 189 -13.19 14.20 -30.69
N SER A 190 -13.09 15.33 -30.02
CA SER A 190 -11.89 16.17 -29.99
C SER A 190 -10.72 15.35 -29.42
N LEU A 191 -9.87 14.83 -30.31
CA LEU A 191 -8.64 14.16 -29.90
C LEU A 191 -7.74 15.23 -29.28
N CYS A 192 -7.46 15.13 -27.99
CA CYS A 192 -6.56 16.07 -27.31
C CYS A 192 -5.13 15.52 -27.34
N GLN A 193 -4.18 16.32 -27.81
CA GLN A 193 -2.76 16.01 -27.69
C GLN A 193 -2.25 16.61 -26.39
N SER A 194 -1.63 15.79 -25.55
CA SER A 194 -0.97 16.22 -24.32
C SER A 194 0.46 15.70 -24.29
N LYS A 195 1.25 16.23 -23.36
CA LYS A 195 2.62 15.81 -23.11
C LYS A 195 2.73 15.32 -21.67
N VAL A 196 3.10 14.05 -21.48
CA VAL A 196 3.32 13.44 -20.16
C VAL A 196 4.73 12.88 -20.12
N CYS A 197 5.57 13.39 -19.20
CA CYS A 197 6.96 12.93 -19.04
C CYS A 197 7.75 12.92 -20.36
N ASP A 198 7.56 13.95 -21.16
CA ASP A 198 8.13 14.13 -22.50
C ASP A 198 7.52 13.34 -23.67
N ASP A 199 6.62 12.41 -23.38
CA ASP A 199 5.90 11.65 -24.41
C ASP A 199 4.61 12.36 -24.85
N LEU A 200 4.36 12.38 -26.16
CA LEU A 200 3.10 12.83 -26.73
C LEU A 200 2.04 11.75 -26.52
N VAL A 201 0.95 12.10 -25.85
CA VAL A 201 -0.19 11.21 -25.62
C VAL A 201 -1.44 11.79 -26.26
N THR A 202 -2.25 10.92 -26.86
CA THR A 202 -3.57 11.27 -27.39
C THR A 202 -4.64 10.81 -26.41
N GLY A 203 -5.53 11.72 -26.05
CA GLY A 203 -6.68 11.44 -25.19
C GLY A 203 -8.00 11.72 -25.90
N TYR A 204 -9.07 11.25 -25.29
CA TYR A 204 -10.42 11.61 -25.67
C TYR A 204 -10.98 12.62 -24.67
N ASP A 205 -11.67 13.62 -25.18
CA ASP A 205 -12.39 14.56 -24.35
C ASP A 205 -13.56 13.89 -23.62
N CYS A 206 -13.68 14.19 -22.33
CA CYS A 206 -14.74 13.67 -21.45
C CYS A 206 -16.01 14.54 -21.50
N GLY A 207 -16.00 15.63 -22.27
CA GLY A 207 -17.16 16.45 -22.58
C GLY A 207 -17.28 17.73 -21.75
N ASP A 208 -18.02 18.70 -22.31
CA ASP A 208 -18.15 20.05 -21.76
C ASP A 208 -18.74 20.08 -20.34
N GLU A 209 -19.62 19.14 -19.98
CA GLU A 209 -20.18 19.07 -18.63
C GLU A 209 -19.10 18.80 -17.57
N VAL A 210 -18.14 17.93 -17.89
CA VAL A 210 -17.02 17.61 -17.00
C VAL A 210 -16.03 18.77 -16.99
N ALA A 211 -15.77 19.39 -18.13
CA ALA A 211 -14.90 20.56 -18.24
C ALA A 211 -15.43 21.76 -17.43
N ASN A 212 -16.74 22.03 -17.48
CA ASN A 212 -17.38 23.10 -16.71
C ASN A 212 -17.44 22.82 -15.20
N TRP A 213 -17.34 21.55 -14.80
CA TRP A 213 -17.33 21.15 -13.39
C TRP A 213 -15.95 21.36 -12.72
N LEU A 214 -14.87 21.26 -13.49
CA LEU A 214 -13.47 21.36 -13.04
C LEU A 214 -13.02 22.81 -12.79
#